data_AF-A0A380C0A2-F1
#
_entry.id   AF-A0A380C0A2-F1
#
_cell.length_a   1.000
_cell.length_b   1.000
_cell.length_c   1.000
_cell.angle_alpha   90.00
_cell.angle_beta   90.00
_cell.angle_gamma   90.00
#
_symmetry.space_group_name_H-M   'P 1'
#
loop_
_entity.id
_entity.type
_entity.pdbx_description
1 polymer ?
#
loop_
_entity_poly.entity_id
_entity_poly.type
_entity_poly.pdbx_seq_one_letter_code
_entity_poly.pdbx_strand_id
1 'polypeptide(L)'
;MQANEILQLANVIQSFPLKPNAEITLEGRINGFTDDKFEAALAGGINRFSFGVQSVNTEVRQAAGRFDDEKTLMQRLSELAKHPTATIVADLMFGLPGQTFDIWMHDVEAMISTGIHGIDLYQLINLPGSRIDSAEKKGTIYERADSQVRSSMYAQGSRLLEQNGWDRLSNCHWRSDKRERSLYNSLAKQGVEIVPFGAGTGGSIHGHGLMNGRDLTAWHNAIKAGVKVPSMVMSINESSHIDTIIKKGLDKGTLTLNELSLSLNTHLQPLFIKWQKNGLIEFDNNKLSLTLAGRFWNVNMLAGLFEYLATNPLLAQTV
;
A
#
# COMPACT_ATOMS: atom_id res chain seq x y z
N MET A 1 -3.78 7.98 -20.69
CA MET A 1 -3.63 9.41 -20.37
C MET A 1 -2.42 9.96 -21.09
N GLN A 2 -2.61 11.02 -21.86
CA GLN A 2 -1.58 11.79 -22.54
C GLN A 2 -0.97 12.84 -21.60
N ALA A 3 0.17 13.41 -21.97
CA ALA A 3 0.89 14.39 -21.14
C ALA A 3 0.03 15.64 -20.81
N ASN A 4 -0.70 16.17 -21.80
CA ASN A 4 -1.59 17.32 -21.61
C ASN A 4 -2.74 17.04 -20.64
N GLU A 5 -3.28 15.83 -20.63
CA GLU A 5 -4.34 15.42 -19.69
C GLU A 5 -3.81 15.32 -18.25
N ILE A 6 -2.56 14.85 -18.06
CA ILE A 6 -1.90 14.82 -16.75
C ILE A 6 -1.73 16.25 -16.23
N LEU A 7 -1.19 17.15 -17.06
CA LEU A 7 -1.00 18.56 -16.68
C LEU A 7 -2.33 19.24 -16.35
N GLN A 8 -3.38 18.97 -17.13
CA GLN A 8 -4.72 19.51 -16.86
C GLN A 8 -5.24 19.05 -15.49
N LEU A 9 -5.15 17.76 -15.17
CA LEU A 9 -5.57 17.24 -13.88
C LEU A 9 -4.75 17.82 -12.72
N ALA A 10 -3.43 17.88 -12.90
CA ALA A 10 -2.53 18.42 -11.88
C ALA A 10 -2.80 19.91 -11.61
N ASN A 11 -3.07 20.71 -12.65
CA ASN A 11 -3.47 22.12 -12.49
C ASN A 11 -4.79 22.29 -11.72
N VAL A 12 -5.77 21.39 -11.92
CA VAL A 12 -7.00 21.39 -11.13
C VAL A 12 -6.69 21.07 -9.66
N ILE A 13 -5.81 20.10 -9.39
CA ILE A 13 -5.39 19.77 -8.03
C ILE A 13 -4.69 20.98 -7.36
N GLN A 14 -3.85 21.71 -8.09
CA GLN A 14 -3.18 22.93 -7.61
C GLN A 14 -4.15 24.08 -7.29
N SER A 15 -5.39 24.05 -7.78
CA SER A 15 -6.40 25.07 -7.45
C SER A 15 -6.97 24.92 -6.04
N PHE A 16 -6.75 23.78 -5.38
CA PHE A 16 -7.09 23.59 -3.97
C PHE A 16 -6.11 24.32 -3.05
N PRO A 17 -6.51 24.66 -1.80
CA PRO A 17 -5.62 25.30 -0.82
C PRO A 17 -4.61 24.30 -0.24
N LEU A 18 -3.65 23.86 -1.06
CA LEU A 18 -2.63 22.90 -0.69
C LEU A 18 -1.57 23.54 0.22
N LYS A 19 -0.99 22.75 1.13
CA LYS A 19 0.21 23.17 1.86
C LYS A 19 1.39 23.34 0.89
N PRO A 20 2.34 24.26 1.15
CA PRO A 20 3.50 24.48 0.28
C PRO A 20 4.34 23.22 -0.01
N ASN A 21 4.35 22.26 0.92
CA ASN A 21 5.10 21.00 0.82
C ASN A 21 4.18 19.77 0.70
N ALA A 22 2.99 19.96 0.14
CA ALA A 22 2.04 18.88 -0.12
C ALA A 22 2.71 17.77 -0.95
N GLU A 23 2.48 16.51 -0.55
CA GLU A 23 2.82 15.37 -1.37
C GLU A 23 1.72 15.15 -2.40
N ILE A 24 2.07 15.16 -3.68
CA ILE A 24 1.15 14.87 -4.77
C ILE A 24 1.72 13.66 -5.50
N THR A 25 1.02 12.53 -5.36
CA THR A 25 1.45 11.24 -5.90
C THR A 25 0.74 10.94 -7.21
N LEU A 26 1.50 10.54 -8.22
CA LEU A 26 0.99 9.87 -9.42
C LEU A 26 1.34 8.40 -9.37
N GLU A 27 0.33 7.53 -9.37
CA GLU A 27 0.52 6.08 -9.44
C GLU A 27 0.21 5.58 -10.85
N GLY A 28 0.99 4.60 -11.31
CA GLY A 28 0.74 4.04 -12.62
C GLY A 28 1.68 2.93 -13.05
N ARG A 29 1.65 2.66 -14.35
CA ARG A 29 2.57 1.74 -15.00
C ARG A 29 3.72 2.55 -15.57
N ILE A 30 4.94 2.01 -15.45
CA ILE A 30 6.11 2.61 -16.08
C ILE A 30 6.12 2.41 -17.61
N ASN A 31 5.53 1.31 -18.10
CA ASN A 31 5.38 1.06 -19.52
C ASN A 31 4.55 2.17 -20.17
N GLY A 32 5.12 2.84 -21.17
CA GLY A 32 4.50 3.99 -21.84
C GLY A 32 4.46 5.27 -21.01
N PHE A 33 5.22 5.35 -19.89
CA PHE A 33 5.42 6.58 -19.13
C PHE A 33 6.64 7.35 -19.68
N THR A 34 6.36 8.14 -20.72
CA THR A 34 7.36 8.93 -21.48
C THR A 34 7.85 10.15 -20.70
N ASP A 35 8.93 10.78 -21.19
CA ASP A 35 9.44 12.03 -20.62
C ASP A 35 8.41 13.14 -20.65
N ASP A 36 7.66 13.30 -21.75
CA ASP A 36 6.58 14.29 -21.84
C ASP A 36 5.55 14.15 -20.70
N LYS A 37 5.22 12.91 -20.29
CA LYS A 37 4.30 12.66 -19.18
C LYS A 37 4.93 12.98 -17.83
N PHE A 38 6.21 12.68 -17.67
CA PHE A 38 6.96 12.98 -16.46
C PHE A 38 7.10 14.50 -16.27
N GLU A 39 7.54 15.22 -17.30
CA GLU A 39 7.67 16.67 -17.29
C GLU A 39 6.32 17.37 -17.10
N ALA A 40 5.26 16.89 -17.76
CA ALA A 40 3.91 17.41 -17.54
C ALA A 40 3.43 17.22 -16.10
N ALA A 41 3.73 16.06 -15.49
CA ALA A 41 3.39 15.80 -14.10
C ALA A 41 4.15 16.74 -13.15
N LEU A 42 5.48 16.87 -13.34
CA LEU A 42 6.33 17.76 -12.55
C LEU A 42 5.90 19.22 -12.68
N ALA A 43 5.59 19.68 -13.89
CA ALA A 43 5.10 21.04 -14.16
C ALA A 43 3.78 21.34 -13.43
N GLY A 44 2.93 20.32 -13.22
CA GLY A 44 1.71 20.41 -12.42
C GLY A 44 1.92 20.25 -10.90
N GLY A 45 3.17 20.12 -10.45
CA GLY A 45 3.54 19.98 -9.04
C GLY A 45 3.44 18.57 -8.46
N ILE A 46 3.24 17.54 -9.30
CA ILE A 46 3.39 16.14 -8.87
C ILE A 46 4.85 15.91 -8.48
N ASN A 47 5.10 15.37 -7.30
CA ASN A 47 6.44 15.23 -6.74
C ASN A 47 6.76 13.82 -6.23
N ARG A 48 5.81 12.89 -6.30
CA ARG A 48 6.00 11.48 -5.96
C ARG A 48 5.37 10.58 -7.02
N PHE A 49 6.08 9.53 -7.41
CA PHE A 49 5.68 8.61 -8.48
C PHE A 49 5.79 7.18 -7.97
N SER A 50 4.67 6.44 -7.94
CA SER A 50 4.66 5.01 -7.60
C SER A 50 4.42 4.19 -8.86
N PHE A 51 5.37 3.34 -9.21
CA PHE A 51 5.29 2.49 -10.38
C PHE A 51 5.09 1.04 -9.99
N GLY A 52 4.02 0.45 -10.50
CA GLY A 52 3.80 -0.98 -10.33
C GLY A 52 4.77 -1.81 -11.17
N VAL A 53 5.91 -2.22 -10.61
CA VAL A 53 6.95 -3.02 -11.27
C VAL A 53 6.64 -4.51 -11.26
N GLN A 54 6.13 -5.01 -10.13
CA GLN A 54 5.82 -6.41 -9.81
C GLN A 54 7.07 -7.29 -9.68
N SER A 55 7.84 -7.46 -10.74
CA SER A 55 9.11 -8.20 -10.78
C SER A 55 10.00 -7.56 -11.87
N VAL A 56 11.32 -7.67 -11.71
CA VAL A 56 12.28 -7.22 -12.74
C VAL A 56 12.49 -8.33 -13.76
N ASN A 57 12.31 -9.59 -13.37
CA ASN A 57 12.40 -10.72 -14.28
C ASN A 57 11.36 -10.59 -15.40
N THR A 58 11.87 -10.61 -16.63
CA THR A 58 11.09 -10.33 -17.85
C THR A 58 9.92 -11.30 -18.03
N GLU A 59 10.11 -12.60 -17.81
CA GLU A 59 9.06 -13.60 -18.02
C GLU A 59 7.95 -13.47 -16.97
N VAL A 60 8.33 -13.38 -15.68
CA VAL A 60 7.39 -13.24 -14.55
C VAL A 60 6.54 -11.98 -14.70
N ARG A 61 7.17 -10.84 -15.01
CA ARG A 61 6.43 -9.57 -15.12
C ARG A 61 5.54 -9.51 -16.37
N GLN A 62 5.94 -10.12 -17.49
CA GLN A 62 5.11 -10.21 -18.69
C GLN A 62 3.87 -11.09 -18.47
N ALA A 63 4.01 -12.20 -17.73
CA ALA A 63 2.88 -13.00 -17.29
C ALA A 63 1.90 -12.17 -16.42
N ALA A 64 2.42 -11.27 -15.57
CA ALA A 64 1.64 -10.32 -14.77
C ALA A 64 1.14 -9.09 -15.57
N GLY A 65 1.44 -8.98 -16.86
CA GLY A 65 1.00 -7.89 -17.72
C GLY A 65 1.81 -6.60 -17.61
N ARG A 66 3.13 -6.73 -17.43
CA ARG A 66 4.13 -5.67 -17.59
C ARG A 66 5.03 -6.03 -18.77
N PHE A 67 5.02 -5.20 -19.81
CA PHE A 67 5.52 -5.62 -21.12
C PHE A 67 7.00 -5.34 -21.37
N ASP A 68 7.58 -4.34 -20.71
CA ASP A 68 9.00 -4.02 -20.87
C ASP A 68 9.87 -5.19 -20.40
N ASP A 69 11.07 -5.33 -20.96
CA ASP A 69 12.09 -6.22 -20.42
C ASP A 69 12.75 -5.60 -19.18
N GLU A 70 13.58 -6.40 -18.50
CA GLU A 70 14.35 -5.97 -17.34
C GLU A 70 15.22 -4.75 -17.67
N LYS A 71 16.02 -4.82 -18.74
CA LYS A 71 16.98 -3.76 -19.10
C LYS A 71 16.29 -2.40 -19.27
N THR A 72 15.19 -2.38 -20.01
CA THR A 72 14.40 -1.16 -20.28
C THR A 72 13.80 -0.61 -18.99
N LEU A 73 13.24 -1.47 -18.14
CA LEU A 73 12.71 -1.09 -16.84
C LEU A 73 13.79 -0.48 -15.94
N MET A 74 14.92 -1.16 -15.79
CA MET A 74 16.01 -0.77 -14.91
C MET A 74 16.58 0.58 -15.34
N GLN A 75 16.86 0.74 -16.64
CA GLN A 75 17.32 2.00 -17.21
C GLN A 75 16.32 3.13 -16.92
N ARG A 76 15.03 2.89 -17.18
CA ARG A 76 14.00 3.92 -17.01
C ARG A 76 13.85 4.36 -15.55
N LEU A 77 13.85 3.42 -14.60
CA LEU A 77 13.78 3.74 -13.17
C LEU A 77 14.99 4.56 -12.73
N SER A 78 16.20 4.16 -13.14
CA SER A 78 17.43 4.89 -12.81
C SER A 78 17.50 6.28 -13.43
N GLU A 79 16.94 6.48 -14.61
CA GLU A 79 16.83 7.81 -15.23
C GLU A 79 15.91 8.71 -14.41
N LEU A 80 14.70 8.25 -14.10
CA LEU A 80 13.72 9.02 -13.33
C LEU A 80 14.21 9.33 -11.91
N ALA A 81 14.91 8.38 -11.27
CA ALA A 81 15.43 8.54 -9.92
C ALA A 81 16.48 9.65 -9.79
N LYS A 82 17.16 10.03 -10.88
CA LYS A 82 18.15 11.12 -10.88
C LYS A 82 17.52 12.50 -10.80
N HIS A 83 16.21 12.63 -11.00
CA HIS A 83 15.56 13.93 -10.97
C HIS A 83 15.63 14.53 -9.54
N PRO A 84 16.08 15.78 -9.38
CA PRO A 84 16.42 16.34 -8.06
C PRO A 84 15.22 16.52 -7.12
N THR A 85 14.01 16.62 -7.67
CA THR A 85 12.79 16.89 -6.89
C THR A 85 11.74 15.79 -6.97
N ALA A 86 11.97 14.75 -7.79
CA ALA A 86 11.02 13.65 -7.92
C ALA A 86 11.36 12.53 -6.95
N THR A 87 10.36 12.03 -6.24
CA THR A 87 10.46 10.80 -5.46
C THR A 87 9.94 9.65 -6.29
N ILE A 88 10.79 8.66 -6.55
CA ILE A 88 10.45 7.48 -7.36
C ILE A 88 10.31 6.27 -6.44
N VAL A 89 9.18 5.58 -6.54
CA VAL A 89 8.82 4.40 -5.77
C VAL A 89 8.49 3.25 -6.72
N ALA A 90 8.93 2.04 -6.38
CA ALA A 90 8.61 0.83 -7.13
C ALA A 90 7.84 -0.16 -6.27
N ASP A 91 6.72 -0.65 -6.80
CA ASP A 91 5.93 -1.69 -6.16
C ASP A 91 6.38 -3.06 -6.69
N LEU A 92 7.03 -3.85 -5.83
CA LEU A 92 7.34 -5.25 -6.08
C LEU A 92 6.25 -6.16 -5.50
N MET A 93 6.03 -7.30 -6.17
CA MET A 93 5.13 -8.35 -5.69
C MET A 93 5.90 -9.65 -5.52
N PHE A 94 5.77 -10.26 -4.35
CA PHE A 94 6.27 -11.60 -4.09
C PHE A 94 5.15 -12.66 -4.16
N GLY A 95 5.54 -13.87 -4.57
CA GLY A 95 4.63 -15.00 -4.76
C GLY A 95 3.89 -14.97 -6.10
N LEU A 96 4.45 -14.28 -7.10
CA LEU A 96 3.95 -14.34 -8.46
C LEU A 96 4.14 -15.76 -9.05
N PRO A 97 3.25 -16.21 -9.96
CA PRO A 97 3.45 -17.48 -10.64
C PRO A 97 4.76 -17.50 -11.45
N GLY A 98 5.54 -18.57 -11.29
CA GLY A 98 6.85 -18.71 -11.94
C GLY A 98 7.99 -17.93 -11.27
N GLN A 99 7.69 -17.17 -10.21
CA GLN A 99 8.70 -16.44 -9.44
C GLN A 99 9.37 -17.38 -8.43
N THR A 100 10.60 -17.78 -8.73
CA THR A 100 11.44 -18.54 -7.80
C THR A 100 11.98 -17.63 -6.70
N PHE A 101 12.54 -18.26 -5.66
CA PHE A 101 13.21 -17.51 -4.59
C PHE A 101 14.41 -16.69 -5.12
N ASP A 102 15.20 -17.24 -6.03
CA ASP A 102 16.34 -16.53 -6.64
C ASP A 102 15.89 -15.34 -7.49
N ILE A 103 14.80 -15.50 -8.25
CA ILE A 103 14.19 -14.38 -8.99
C ILE A 103 13.75 -13.28 -8.03
N TRP A 104 13.11 -13.65 -6.92
CA TRP A 104 12.69 -12.67 -5.91
C TRP A 104 13.87 -11.93 -5.28
N MET A 105 14.96 -12.63 -4.96
CA MET A 105 16.17 -11.99 -4.43
C MET A 105 16.76 -11.02 -5.45
N HIS A 106 16.87 -11.43 -6.70
CA HIS A 106 17.30 -10.57 -7.80
C HIS A 106 16.38 -9.35 -7.98
N ASP A 107 15.05 -9.53 -7.88
CA ASP A 107 14.08 -8.43 -7.97
C ASP A 107 14.40 -7.32 -6.96
N VAL A 108 14.66 -7.69 -5.69
CA VAL A 108 14.95 -6.73 -4.63
C VAL A 108 16.34 -6.09 -4.79
N GLU A 109 17.37 -6.87 -5.09
CA GLU A 109 18.74 -6.38 -5.32
C GLU A 109 18.80 -5.41 -6.51
N ALA A 110 18.15 -5.76 -7.61
CA ALA A 110 18.04 -4.92 -8.78
C ALA A 110 17.39 -3.58 -8.42
N MET A 111 16.22 -3.58 -7.75
CA MET A 111 15.56 -2.33 -7.36
C MET A 111 16.43 -1.43 -6.49
N ILE A 112 17.18 -2.00 -5.54
CA ILE A 112 18.15 -1.25 -4.72
C ILE A 112 19.19 -0.55 -5.61
N SER A 113 19.70 -1.23 -6.65
CA SER A 113 20.72 -0.69 -7.55
C SER A 113 20.25 0.49 -8.43
N THR A 114 18.92 0.68 -8.57
CA THR A 114 18.40 1.73 -9.45
C THR A 114 18.61 3.15 -8.91
N GLY A 115 18.79 3.30 -7.60
CA GLY A 115 18.83 4.59 -6.91
C GLY A 115 17.44 5.20 -6.63
N ILE A 116 16.36 4.43 -6.78
CA ILE A 116 15.00 4.88 -6.41
C ILE A 116 14.88 5.16 -4.90
N HIS A 117 13.81 5.87 -4.53
CA HIS A 117 13.63 6.45 -3.20
C HIS A 117 12.76 5.59 -2.28
N GLY A 118 11.85 4.79 -2.86
CA GLY A 118 10.94 3.92 -2.14
C GLY A 118 10.79 2.55 -2.81
N ILE A 119 10.65 1.50 -2.01
CA ILE A 119 10.34 0.15 -2.47
C ILE A 119 9.20 -0.39 -1.62
N ASP A 120 8.14 -0.84 -2.30
CA ASP A 120 7.07 -1.60 -1.68
C ASP A 120 7.25 -3.10 -1.93
N LEU A 121 7.06 -3.92 -0.89
CA LEU A 121 7.01 -5.38 -0.99
C LEU A 121 5.58 -5.87 -0.69
N TYR A 122 4.80 -6.12 -1.74
CA TYR A 122 3.43 -6.60 -1.61
C TYR A 122 3.33 -8.11 -1.81
N GLN A 123 2.47 -8.74 -1.01
CA GLN A 123 2.06 -10.11 -1.26
C GLN A 123 1.11 -10.17 -2.44
N LEU A 124 1.28 -11.14 -3.35
CA LEU A 124 0.24 -11.45 -4.33
C LEU A 124 -1.04 -11.92 -3.63
N ILE A 125 -2.09 -11.10 -3.71
CA ILE A 125 -3.45 -11.44 -3.31
C ILE A 125 -4.25 -11.78 -4.56
N ASN A 126 -5.00 -12.88 -4.53
CA ASN A 126 -5.88 -13.23 -5.65
C ASN A 126 -7.07 -12.29 -5.73
N LEU A 127 -7.17 -11.59 -6.86
CA LEU A 127 -8.34 -10.78 -7.20
C LEU A 127 -9.13 -11.50 -8.30
N PRO A 128 -10.43 -11.82 -8.07
CA PRO A 128 -11.29 -12.36 -9.11
C PRO A 128 -11.31 -11.46 -10.36
N GLY A 129 -11.22 -12.07 -11.54
CA GLY A 129 -11.17 -11.36 -12.82
C GLY A 129 -9.80 -10.77 -13.17
N SER A 130 -8.78 -10.95 -12.33
CA SER A 130 -7.41 -10.58 -12.69
C SER A 130 -6.87 -11.44 -13.86
N ARG A 131 -5.79 -10.97 -14.50
CA ARG A 131 -5.09 -11.76 -15.52
C ARG A 131 -4.59 -13.09 -14.97
N ILE A 132 -4.15 -13.10 -13.72
CA ILE A 132 -3.69 -14.29 -13.00
C ILE A 132 -4.86 -15.25 -12.77
N ASP A 133 -6.00 -14.78 -12.23
CA ASP A 133 -7.23 -15.58 -12.08
C ASP A 133 -7.72 -16.15 -13.43
N SER A 134 -7.62 -15.36 -14.50
CA SER A 134 -8.00 -15.79 -15.84
C SER A 134 -7.05 -16.86 -16.42
N ALA A 135 -5.75 -16.77 -16.13
CA ALA A 135 -4.75 -17.75 -16.55
C ALA A 135 -4.86 -19.06 -15.73
N GLU A 136 -5.13 -18.95 -14.42
CA GLU A 136 -5.45 -20.07 -13.53
C GLU A 136 -6.63 -20.88 -14.06
N LYS A 137 -7.74 -20.22 -14.39
CA LYS A 137 -8.94 -20.86 -14.95
C LYS A 137 -8.69 -21.57 -16.28
N LYS A 138 -7.66 -21.17 -17.02
CA LYS A 138 -7.26 -21.77 -18.29
C LYS A 138 -6.20 -22.88 -18.13
N GLY A 139 -5.66 -23.08 -16.92
CA GLY A 139 -4.60 -24.05 -16.66
C GLY A 139 -3.25 -23.68 -17.29
N THR A 140 -3.03 -22.40 -17.64
CA THR A 140 -1.84 -21.94 -18.36
C THR A 140 -0.84 -21.22 -17.47
N ILE A 141 -0.88 -21.47 -16.16
CA ILE A 141 -0.10 -20.73 -15.17
C ILE A 141 0.90 -21.65 -14.47
N TYR A 142 2.09 -21.11 -14.17
CA TYR A 142 3.07 -21.80 -13.33
C TYR A 142 2.55 -21.99 -11.90
N GLU A 143 3.16 -22.93 -11.18
CA GLU A 143 2.86 -23.18 -9.77
C GLU A 143 3.02 -21.90 -8.92
N ARG A 144 2.18 -21.79 -7.90
CA ARG A 144 2.16 -20.65 -6.99
C ARG A 144 2.92 -20.95 -5.73
N ALA A 145 3.69 -19.95 -5.28
CA ALA A 145 4.25 -19.96 -3.94
C ALA A 145 3.12 -20.10 -2.91
N ASP A 146 3.23 -21.08 -2.00
CA ASP A 146 2.35 -21.20 -0.85
C ASP A 146 2.66 -20.14 0.22
N SER A 147 1.95 -20.18 1.36
CA SER A 147 2.20 -19.22 2.45
C SER A 147 3.61 -19.34 3.05
N GLN A 148 4.19 -20.53 3.08
CA GLN A 148 5.51 -20.76 3.65
C GLN A 148 6.59 -20.13 2.76
N VAL A 149 6.54 -20.36 1.46
CA VAL A 149 7.42 -19.74 0.46
C VAL A 149 7.26 -18.22 0.50
N ARG A 150 6.03 -17.69 0.51
CA ARG A 150 5.78 -16.24 0.57
C ARG A 150 6.33 -15.59 1.85
N SER A 151 6.18 -16.25 3.00
CA SER A 151 6.75 -15.74 4.25
C SER A 151 8.27 -15.68 4.20
N SER A 152 8.91 -16.64 3.51
CA SER A 152 10.36 -16.69 3.34
C SER A 152 10.85 -15.60 2.38
N MET A 153 10.12 -15.37 1.27
CA MET A 153 10.36 -14.26 0.35
C MET A 153 10.27 -12.91 1.07
N TYR A 154 9.17 -12.66 1.79
CA TYR A 154 9.01 -11.43 2.58
C TYR A 154 10.15 -11.24 3.58
N ALA A 155 10.46 -12.28 4.35
CA ALA A 155 11.50 -12.23 5.36
C ALA A 155 12.87 -11.85 4.79
N GLN A 156 13.20 -12.38 3.61
CA GLN A 156 14.49 -12.13 2.97
C GLN A 156 14.53 -10.79 2.25
N GLY A 157 13.47 -10.39 1.55
CA GLY A 157 13.37 -9.06 0.94
C GLY A 157 13.43 -7.95 1.98
N SER A 158 12.70 -8.10 3.09
CA SER A 158 12.76 -7.15 4.21
C SER A 158 14.15 -7.07 4.84
N ARG A 159 14.83 -8.21 5.06
CA ARG A 159 16.19 -8.23 5.60
C ARG A 159 17.18 -7.56 4.66
N LEU A 160 17.09 -7.86 3.36
CA LEU A 160 18.00 -7.31 2.36
C LEU A 160 17.89 -5.78 2.28
N LEU A 161 16.66 -5.23 2.25
CA LEU A 161 16.44 -3.79 2.31
C LEU A 161 17.04 -3.17 3.58
N GLU A 162 16.72 -3.73 4.75
CA GLU A 162 17.20 -3.22 6.04
C GLU A 162 18.74 -3.32 6.18
N GLN A 163 19.36 -4.37 5.65
CA GLN A 163 20.83 -4.52 5.61
C GLN A 163 21.50 -3.53 4.66
N ASN A 164 20.81 -3.09 3.60
CA ASN A 164 21.27 -2.05 2.68
C ASN A 164 20.90 -0.63 3.15
N GLY A 165 20.51 -0.46 4.43
CA GLY A 165 20.27 0.84 5.04
C GLY A 165 18.92 1.47 4.71
N TRP A 166 17.96 0.71 4.18
CA TRP A 166 16.61 1.21 3.93
C TRP A 166 15.78 1.28 5.21
N ASP A 167 15.17 2.44 5.45
CA ASP A 167 14.27 2.70 6.57
C ASP A 167 12.88 2.13 6.27
N ARG A 168 12.34 1.33 7.18
CA ARG A 168 10.96 0.83 7.07
C ARG A 168 9.93 1.90 7.50
N LEU A 169 9.03 2.28 6.60
CA LEU A 169 7.89 3.18 6.90
C LEU A 169 6.64 2.42 7.37
N SER A 170 6.39 1.26 6.77
CA SER A 170 5.32 0.33 7.13
C SER A 170 5.80 -1.11 6.90
N ASN A 171 5.03 -2.11 7.29
CA ASN A 171 5.40 -3.51 7.06
C ASN A 171 5.54 -3.89 5.58
N CYS A 172 5.08 -3.05 4.65
CA CYS A 172 5.24 -3.28 3.21
C CYS A 172 6.00 -2.17 2.47
N HIS A 173 6.46 -1.09 3.13
CA HIS A 173 7.07 0.06 2.47
C HIS A 173 8.39 0.47 3.12
N TRP A 174 9.45 0.60 2.31
CA TRP A 174 10.77 1.04 2.72
C TRP A 174 11.22 2.26 1.91
N ARG A 175 12.08 3.09 2.51
CA ARG A 175 12.69 4.25 1.86
C ARG A 175 14.21 4.24 1.98
N SER A 176 14.89 4.78 0.98
CA SER A 176 16.36 4.97 1.01
C SER A 176 16.76 6.29 1.66
N ASP A 177 15.92 7.32 1.57
CA ASP A 177 16.16 8.63 2.19
C ASP A 177 14.86 9.30 2.68
N LYS A 178 14.98 10.50 3.27
CA LYS A 178 13.83 11.22 3.86
C LYS A 178 12.90 11.88 2.83
N ARG A 179 13.24 11.86 1.53
CA ARG A 179 12.41 12.38 0.44
C ARG A 179 11.15 11.53 0.26
N GLU A 180 11.26 10.22 0.43
CA GLU A 180 10.11 9.33 0.50
C GLU A 180 9.45 9.39 1.88
N ARG A 181 8.22 9.94 1.88
CA ARG A 181 7.40 10.13 3.09
C ARG A 181 6.16 9.25 3.13
N SER A 182 5.64 8.84 1.97
CA SER A 182 4.42 8.04 1.82
C SER A 182 3.26 8.60 2.64
N LEU A 183 3.01 9.92 2.55
CA LEU A 183 2.05 10.61 3.41
C LEU A 183 0.64 10.07 3.21
N TYR A 184 0.20 9.87 1.97
CA TYR A 184 -1.13 9.30 1.71
C TYR A 184 -1.28 7.91 2.35
N ASN A 185 -0.35 6.99 2.09
CA ASN A 185 -0.38 5.63 2.62
C ASN A 185 -0.32 5.59 4.15
N SER A 186 0.43 6.51 4.75
CA SER A 186 0.54 6.65 6.20
C SER A 186 -0.72 7.24 6.83
N LEU A 187 -1.29 8.29 6.23
CA LEU A 187 -2.40 9.05 6.79
C LEU A 187 -3.76 8.38 6.52
N ALA A 188 -3.93 7.69 5.39
CA ALA A 188 -5.17 7.00 5.06
C ALA A 188 -5.57 5.93 6.10
N LYS A 189 -4.58 5.38 6.81
CA LYS A 189 -4.77 4.43 7.92
C LYS A 189 -4.96 5.11 9.28
N GLN A 190 -4.95 6.44 9.32
CA GLN A 190 -5.03 7.25 10.53
C GLN A 190 -6.35 8.03 10.66
N GLY A 191 -7.40 7.61 9.96
CA GLY A 191 -8.73 8.21 10.07
C GLY A 191 -8.80 9.67 9.59
N VAL A 192 -7.86 10.09 8.74
CA VAL A 192 -7.92 11.42 8.12
C VAL A 192 -9.10 11.51 7.15
N GLU A 193 -9.55 12.74 6.93
CA GLU A 193 -10.52 13.06 5.91
C GLU A 193 -9.91 12.84 4.51
N ILE A 194 -10.61 12.08 3.67
CA ILE A 194 -10.21 11.77 2.30
C ILE A 194 -11.40 12.10 1.41
N VAL A 195 -11.24 13.08 0.54
CA VAL A 195 -12.28 13.49 -0.41
C VAL A 195 -12.07 12.72 -1.72
N PRO A 196 -12.97 11.79 -2.09
CA PRO A 196 -12.78 10.96 -3.27
C PRO A 196 -13.35 11.62 -4.53
N PHE A 197 -12.53 11.70 -5.59
CA PHE A 197 -12.93 12.23 -6.89
C PHE A 197 -12.85 11.15 -7.98
N GLY A 198 -13.92 11.01 -8.75
CA GLY A 198 -13.97 10.08 -9.88
C GLY A 198 -14.68 8.76 -9.58
N ALA A 199 -14.83 7.94 -10.61
CA ALA A 199 -15.49 6.64 -10.49
C ALA A 199 -14.66 5.67 -9.63
N GLY A 200 -15.33 4.93 -8.76
CA GLY A 200 -14.73 3.87 -7.94
C GLY A 200 -13.80 4.32 -6.81
N THR A 201 -13.65 5.62 -6.60
CA THR A 201 -12.83 6.16 -5.50
C THR A 201 -13.57 6.09 -4.17
N GLY A 202 -12.86 5.71 -3.11
CA GLY A 202 -13.35 5.70 -1.74
C GLY A 202 -12.69 6.76 -0.88
N GLY A 203 -13.37 7.19 0.18
CA GLY A 203 -12.86 8.19 1.11
C GLY A 203 -13.66 8.25 2.40
N SER A 204 -13.36 9.25 3.22
CA SER A 204 -14.04 9.53 4.49
C SER A 204 -14.26 11.03 4.61
N ILE A 205 -15.52 11.45 4.81
CA ILE A 205 -15.90 12.86 4.96
C ILE A 205 -16.77 13.04 6.21
N HIS A 206 -16.36 13.90 7.14
CA HIS A 206 -16.96 14.11 8.46
C HIS A 206 -17.25 12.79 9.19
N GLY A 207 -16.28 11.88 9.17
CA GLY A 207 -16.39 10.55 9.76
C GLY A 207 -17.29 9.55 9.02
N HIS A 208 -17.90 9.93 7.89
CA HIS A 208 -18.70 9.03 7.06
C HIS A 208 -17.83 8.41 5.97
N GLY A 209 -17.83 7.07 5.88
CA GLY A 209 -17.21 6.36 4.77
C GLY A 209 -18.01 6.57 3.48
N LEU A 210 -17.32 6.76 2.36
CA LEU A 210 -17.91 6.99 1.04
C LEU A 210 -17.23 6.12 -0.01
N MET A 211 -18.01 5.56 -0.94
CA MET A 211 -17.50 4.91 -2.14
C MET A 211 -18.30 5.38 -3.36
N ASN A 212 -17.62 5.95 -4.36
CA ASN A 212 -18.22 6.30 -5.63
C ASN A 212 -18.52 5.06 -6.49
N GLY A 213 -19.57 5.12 -7.30
CA GLY A 213 -19.89 4.09 -8.30
C GLY A 213 -18.71 3.73 -9.19
N ARG A 214 -18.47 2.42 -9.37
CA ARG A 214 -17.35 1.90 -10.19
C ARG A 214 -17.68 1.79 -11.68
N ASP A 215 -18.96 1.64 -12.02
CA ASP A 215 -19.39 1.53 -13.41
C ASP A 215 -19.25 2.86 -14.14
N LEU A 216 -18.39 2.90 -15.16
CA LEU A 216 -18.07 4.12 -15.89
C LEU A 216 -19.26 4.66 -16.69
N THR A 217 -20.14 3.79 -17.18
CA THR A 217 -21.32 4.21 -17.96
C THR A 217 -22.30 4.94 -17.05
N ALA A 218 -22.65 4.32 -15.92
CA ALA A 218 -23.50 4.91 -14.90
C ALA A 218 -22.89 6.21 -14.35
N TRP A 219 -21.57 6.23 -14.11
CA TRP A 219 -20.86 7.43 -13.67
C TRP A 219 -21.01 8.58 -14.66
N HIS A 220 -20.71 8.37 -15.95
CA HIS A 220 -20.83 9.41 -16.96
C HIS A 220 -22.27 9.90 -17.15
N ASN A 221 -23.26 9.00 -17.10
CA ASN A 221 -24.67 9.37 -17.21
C ASN A 221 -25.12 10.26 -16.05
N ALA A 222 -24.67 9.94 -14.84
CA ALA A 222 -25.00 10.73 -13.66
C ALA A 222 -24.36 12.11 -13.66
N ILE A 223 -23.08 12.21 -14.06
CA ILE A 223 -22.40 13.51 -14.22
C ILE A 223 -23.16 14.38 -15.22
N LYS A 224 -23.58 13.82 -16.36
CA LYS A 224 -24.40 14.55 -17.37
C LYS A 224 -25.74 15.02 -16.82
N ALA A 225 -26.35 14.25 -15.92
CA ALA A 225 -27.62 14.59 -15.28
C ALA A 225 -27.47 15.48 -14.03
N GLY A 226 -26.24 15.84 -13.63
CA GLY A 226 -25.99 16.66 -12.43
C GLY A 226 -26.26 15.94 -11.11
N VAL A 227 -26.30 14.59 -11.10
CA VAL A 227 -26.56 13.78 -9.91
C VAL A 227 -25.28 13.12 -9.41
N LYS A 228 -25.14 12.98 -8.09
CA LYS A 228 -24.01 12.26 -7.46
C LYS A 228 -24.30 10.76 -7.43
N VAL A 229 -23.26 9.93 -7.59
CA VAL A 229 -23.38 8.46 -7.56
C VAL A 229 -22.52 7.85 -6.44
N PRO A 230 -22.85 8.09 -5.16
CA PRO A 230 -22.31 7.24 -4.13
C PRO A 230 -22.89 5.82 -4.33
N SER A 231 -22.02 4.83 -4.51
CA SER A 231 -22.42 3.43 -4.47
C SER A 231 -22.67 2.96 -3.04
N MET A 232 -21.98 3.55 -2.07
CA MET A 232 -22.10 3.20 -0.66
C MET A 232 -21.76 4.42 0.20
N VAL A 233 -22.52 4.59 1.27
CA VAL A 233 -22.25 5.53 2.36
C VAL A 233 -22.31 4.75 3.67
N MET A 234 -21.30 4.89 4.51
CA MET A 234 -21.23 4.26 5.83
C MET A 234 -21.42 5.32 6.91
N SER A 235 -22.15 4.96 7.98
CA SER A 235 -22.31 5.81 9.15
C SER A 235 -21.00 6.00 9.90
N ILE A 236 -20.98 6.98 10.80
CA ILE A 236 -19.86 7.24 11.69
C ILE A 236 -19.56 5.98 12.52
N ASN A 237 -18.28 5.64 12.62
CA ASN A 237 -17.78 4.63 13.56
C ASN A 237 -17.34 5.35 14.85
N GLU A 238 -18.08 5.14 15.94
CA GLU A 238 -17.78 5.72 17.26
C GLU A 238 -16.41 5.27 17.81
N SER A 239 -15.94 4.09 17.40
CA SER A 239 -14.62 3.55 17.79
C SER A 239 -13.48 3.94 16.83
N SER A 240 -13.74 4.83 15.85
CA SER A 240 -12.76 5.20 14.80
C SER A 240 -11.41 5.68 15.31
N HIS A 241 -11.38 6.35 16.47
CA HIS A 241 -10.14 6.79 17.11
C HIS A 241 -9.27 5.61 17.58
N ILE A 242 -9.88 4.62 18.24
CA ILE A 242 -9.20 3.41 18.71
C ILE A 242 -8.74 2.57 17.53
N ASP A 243 -9.63 2.37 16.54
CA ASP A 243 -9.30 1.69 15.29
C ASP A 243 -8.07 2.30 14.62
N THR A 244 -7.99 3.63 14.60
CA THR A 244 -6.88 4.39 14.03
C THR A 244 -5.56 4.09 14.73
N ILE A 245 -5.55 4.11 16.07
CA ILE A 245 -4.34 3.81 16.86
C ILE A 245 -3.85 2.39 16.55
N ILE A 246 -4.76 1.41 16.56
CA ILE A 246 -4.44 0.00 16.30
C ILE A 246 -3.96 -0.21 14.85
N LYS A 247 -4.70 0.31 13.87
CA LYS A 247 -4.37 0.19 12.43
C LYS A 247 -3.01 0.80 12.14
N LYS A 248 -2.77 2.03 12.58
CA LYS A 248 -1.50 2.73 12.43
C LYS A 248 -0.35 1.97 13.09
N GLY A 249 -0.56 1.49 14.32
CA GLY A 249 0.47 0.81 15.08
C GLY A 249 0.89 -0.50 14.44
N LEU A 250 -0.08 -1.36 14.12
CA LEU A 250 0.19 -2.65 13.47
C LEU A 250 0.75 -2.47 12.06
N ASP A 251 0.33 -1.46 11.30
CA ASP A 251 0.90 -1.16 9.97
C ASP A 251 2.38 -0.77 10.03
N LYS A 252 2.78 0.01 11.05
CA LYS A 252 4.19 0.38 11.28
C LYS A 252 5.01 -0.76 11.91
N GLY A 253 4.34 -1.78 12.43
CA GLY A 253 4.94 -2.87 13.17
C GLY A 253 5.21 -2.55 14.64
N THR A 254 4.59 -1.52 15.20
CA THR A 254 4.70 -1.14 16.62
C THR A 254 3.43 -0.43 17.09
N LEU A 255 2.83 -0.93 18.17
CA LEU A 255 1.68 -0.32 18.85
C LEU A 255 2.10 0.18 20.24
N THR A 256 1.93 1.48 20.50
CA THR A 256 2.12 2.07 21.83
C THR A 256 0.89 1.76 22.68
N LEU A 257 1.03 0.94 23.72
CA LEU A 257 -0.11 0.52 24.54
C LEU A 257 -0.68 1.69 25.36
N ASN A 258 0.14 2.65 25.76
CA ASN A 258 -0.32 3.83 26.51
C ASN A 258 -1.22 4.79 25.69
N GLU A 259 -1.31 4.60 24.36
CA GLU A 259 -2.28 5.32 23.53
C GLU A 259 -3.69 4.69 23.63
N LEU A 260 -3.80 3.46 24.11
CA LEU A 260 -5.06 2.77 24.38
C LEU A 260 -5.48 2.96 25.85
N SER A 261 -6.78 2.86 26.12
CA SER A 261 -7.27 2.88 27.50
C SER A 261 -6.77 1.66 28.29
N LEU A 262 -6.60 1.81 29.61
CA LEU A 262 -6.19 0.70 30.49
C LEU A 262 -7.15 -0.48 30.41
N SER A 263 -8.46 -0.22 30.30
CA SER A 263 -9.49 -1.26 30.15
C SER A 263 -9.31 -2.03 28.85
N LEU A 264 -9.10 -1.33 27.72
CA LEU A 264 -8.89 -1.96 26.42
C LEU A 264 -7.59 -2.76 26.38
N ASN A 265 -6.50 -2.21 26.94
CA ASN A 265 -5.25 -2.94 27.07
C ASN A 265 -5.41 -4.24 27.86
N THR A 266 -6.07 -4.17 29.01
CA THR A 266 -6.35 -5.35 29.87
C THR A 266 -7.19 -6.38 29.12
N HIS A 267 -8.18 -5.92 28.36
CA HIS A 267 -9.05 -6.77 27.56
C HIS A 267 -8.32 -7.47 26.40
N LEU A 268 -7.33 -6.82 25.79
CA LEU A 268 -6.54 -7.39 24.70
C LEU A 268 -5.37 -8.28 25.16
N GLN A 269 -5.01 -8.27 26.46
CA GLN A 269 -3.90 -9.06 27.00
C GLN A 269 -3.95 -10.55 26.63
N PRO A 270 -5.09 -11.27 26.73
CA PRO A 270 -5.14 -12.68 26.35
C PRO A 270 -4.75 -12.93 24.90
N LEU A 271 -5.16 -12.04 23.98
CA LEU A 271 -4.79 -12.11 22.57
C LEU A 271 -3.29 -11.86 22.37
N PHE A 272 -2.75 -10.83 23.02
CA PHE A 272 -1.32 -10.49 22.93
C PHE A 272 -0.43 -11.60 23.49
N ILE A 273 -0.80 -12.22 24.62
CA ILE A 273 -0.08 -13.38 25.17
C ILE A 273 -0.06 -14.53 24.16
N LYS A 274 -1.18 -14.80 23.46
CA LYS A 274 -1.23 -15.83 22.42
C LYS A 274 -0.36 -15.46 21.22
N TRP A 275 -0.39 -14.23 20.75
CA TRP A 275 0.47 -13.78 19.65
C TRP A 275 1.95 -13.87 19.99
N GLN A 276 2.34 -13.50 21.22
CA GLN A 276 3.73 -13.61 21.68
C GLN A 276 4.17 -15.07 21.78
N LYS A 277 3.32 -15.95 22.34
CA LYS A 277 3.62 -17.40 22.41
C LYS A 277 3.82 -18.02 21.02
N ASN A 278 3.15 -17.50 19.99
CA ASN A 278 3.32 -17.93 18.60
C ASN A 278 4.41 -17.15 17.84
N GLY A 279 5.18 -16.30 18.53
CA GLY A 279 6.30 -15.58 17.94
C GLY A 279 5.91 -14.48 16.95
N LEU A 280 4.67 -13.98 17.00
CA LEU A 280 4.19 -12.90 16.12
C LEU A 280 4.55 -11.52 16.67
N ILE A 281 4.63 -11.38 18.00
CA ILE A 281 4.94 -10.12 18.66
C ILE A 281 5.94 -10.34 19.80
N GLU A 282 6.59 -9.24 20.18
CA GLU A 282 7.20 -9.05 21.48
C GLU A 282 6.48 -7.86 22.13
N PHE A 283 6.02 -8.00 23.37
CA PHE A 283 5.39 -6.87 24.06
C PHE A 283 5.78 -6.80 25.54
N ASP A 284 5.78 -5.57 26.04
CA ASP A 284 5.93 -5.23 27.45
C ASP A 284 4.74 -4.36 27.92
N ASN A 285 4.89 -3.71 29.07
CA ASN A 285 3.82 -2.88 29.64
C ASN A 285 3.48 -1.63 28.79
N ASN A 286 4.38 -1.15 27.94
CA ASN A 286 4.25 0.11 27.23
C ASN A 286 4.08 -0.06 25.72
N LYS A 287 4.62 -1.14 25.14
CA LYS A 287 4.72 -1.29 23.70
C LYS A 287 4.59 -2.75 23.26
N LEU A 288 3.91 -2.92 22.13
CA LEU A 288 3.89 -4.14 21.33
C LEU A 288 4.68 -3.90 20.05
N SER A 289 5.61 -4.80 19.72
CA SER A 289 6.41 -4.80 18.49
C SER A 289 6.13 -6.06 17.69
N LEU A 290 5.95 -5.92 16.37
CA LEU A 290 5.82 -7.08 15.50
C LEU A 290 7.20 -7.69 15.24
N THR A 291 7.32 -9.00 15.45
CA THR A 291 8.44 -9.78 14.94
C THR A 291 8.36 -9.82 13.41
N LEU A 292 9.39 -10.33 12.73
CA LEU A 292 9.34 -10.47 11.27
C LEU A 292 8.13 -11.30 10.79
N ALA A 293 7.76 -12.34 11.54
CA ALA A 293 6.56 -13.13 11.27
C ALA A 293 5.27 -12.33 11.49
N GLY A 294 5.20 -11.52 12.56
CA GLY A 294 4.06 -10.64 12.79
C GLY A 294 3.88 -9.58 11.72
N ARG A 295 4.98 -9.03 11.18
CA ARG A 295 4.93 -8.05 10.10
C ARG A 295 4.35 -8.66 8.82
N PHE A 296 4.76 -9.90 8.47
CA PHE A 296 4.20 -10.65 7.34
C PHE A 296 2.69 -10.89 7.52
N TRP A 297 2.27 -11.29 8.72
CA TRP A 297 0.87 -11.59 9.03
C TRP A 297 0.06 -10.38 9.53
N ASN A 298 0.55 -9.15 9.39
CA ASN A 298 -0.05 -7.99 10.07
C ASN A 298 -1.52 -7.74 9.68
N VAL A 299 -1.89 -7.96 8.41
CA VAL A 299 -3.27 -7.80 7.93
C VAL A 299 -4.19 -8.85 8.58
N ASN A 300 -3.73 -10.10 8.66
CA ASN A 300 -4.46 -11.18 9.33
C ASN A 300 -4.60 -10.93 10.83
N MET A 301 -3.53 -10.44 11.47
CA MET A 301 -3.54 -10.08 12.89
C MET A 301 -4.50 -8.92 13.16
N LEU A 302 -4.50 -7.89 12.31
CA LEU A 302 -5.43 -6.76 12.43
C LEU A 302 -6.89 -7.21 12.28
N ALA A 303 -7.18 -8.05 11.28
CA ALA A 303 -8.52 -8.62 11.10
C ALA A 303 -8.94 -9.46 12.31
N GLY A 304 -8.08 -10.37 12.77
CA GLY A 304 -8.33 -11.22 13.93
C GLY A 304 -8.50 -10.44 15.24
N LEU A 305 -7.84 -9.28 15.38
CA LEU A 305 -8.05 -8.39 16.53
C LEU A 305 -9.45 -7.78 16.51
N PHE A 306 -9.90 -7.26 15.37
CA PHE A 306 -11.25 -6.69 15.28
C PHE A 306 -12.33 -7.76 15.43
N GLU A 307 -12.09 -8.98 14.92
CA GLU A 307 -12.96 -10.13 15.18
C GLU A 307 -13.00 -10.50 16.67
N TYR A 308 -11.84 -10.49 17.35
CA TYR A 308 -11.77 -10.69 18.80
C TYR A 308 -12.59 -9.66 19.57
N LEU A 309 -12.48 -8.37 19.23
CA LEU A 309 -13.26 -7.30 19.85
C LEU A 309 -14.76 -7.41 19.57
N ALA A 310 -15.14 -7.84 18.36
CA ALA A 310 -16.55 -8.03 18.00
C ALA A 310 -17.17 -9.22 18.75
N THR A 311 -16.42 -10.30 18.96
CA THR A 311 -16.88 -11.51 19.66
C THR A 311 -16.76 -11.41 21.18
N ASN A 312 -15.86 -10.56 21.67
CA ASN A 312 -15.64 -10.29 23.09
C ASN A 312 -15.75 -8.77 23.29
N PRO A 313 -16.96 -8.19 23.32
CA PRO A 313 -17.10 -6.76 23.52
C PRO A 313 -16.62 -6.38 24.93
N LEU A 314 -15.95 -5.22 25.04
CA LEU A 314 -15.71 -4.63 26.35
C LEU A 314 -17.06 -4.32 26.97
N LEU A 315 -17.41 -5.03 28.04
CA LEU A 315 -18.57 -4.69 28.84
C LEU A 315 -18.37 -3.25 29.32
N ALA A 316 -19.31 -2.37 28.99
CA ALA A 316 -19.33 -1.03 29.54
C ALA A 316 -19.24 -1.18 31.06
N GLN A 317 -18.25 -0.53 31.68
CA GLN A 317 -18.28 -0.37 33.12
C GLN A 317 -19.57 0.40 33.40
N THR A 318 -20.58 -0.30 33.92
CA THR A 318 -21.75 0.34 34.51
C THR A 318 -21.22 1.29 35.57
N VAL A 319 -21.34 2.59 35.27
CA VAL A 319 -21.15 3.67 36.25
C VAL A 319 -22.20 3.51 37.35
#